data_AF-H3ZPR2-F1
#
_entry.id   AF-H3ZPR2-F1
#
_cell.length_a   1.000
_cell.length_b   1.000
_cell.length_c   1.000
_cell.angle_alpha   90.00
_cell.angle_beta   90.00
_cell.angle_gamma   90.00
#
_symmetry.space_group_name_H-M   'P 1'
#
loop_
_entity.id
_entity.type
_entity.pdbx_description
1 polymer ?
#
loop_
_entity_poly.entity_id
_entity_poly.type
_entity_poly.pdbx_seq_one_letter_code
_entity_poly.pdbx_strand_id
1 'polypeptide(L)'
;MGGLRIPLHYPPSSTSKKPKRCTYSVISGSLAETSRALEERFSSLGIRPIRLIDPECYTLESLAESLCESEHIGIVEVRRELNRMFYLFPERVEFEEELEFDVFTPEGLKYLLKLICEGKIDPKKRRRFSMMTFLVSMVGGVVTSAFFEPKSYWDFLLSSVLIAIVVLLIALLIDWPSLILPFKGVRLVEKKKKTKITKISFPPSALEFLEKK
;
A
#
# COMPACT_ATOMS: atom_id res chain seq x y z
N MET A 1 26.99 4.30 -23.60
CA MET A 1 25.86 4.26 -24.56
C MET A 1 24.74 3.51 -23.85
N GLY A 2 23.59 4.03 -23.48
CA GLY A 2 22.81 5.20 -23.90
C GLY A 2 21.36 4.76 -23.63
N GLY A 3 21.00 4.70 -22.34
CA GLY A 3 19.74 4.10 -21.90
C GLY A 3 18.55 4.95 -22.37
N LEU A 4 17.72 4.37 -23.24
CA LEU A 4 16.44 4.90 -23.69
C LEU A 4 15.53 5.14 -22.48
N ARG A 5 15.51 6.39 -22.00
CA ARG A 5 14.43 6.90 -21.16
C ARG A 5 13.27 7.20 -22.09
N ILE A 6 12.28 6.32 -22.11
CA ILE A 6 10.99 6.61 -22.74
C ILE A 6 10.32 7.67 -21.85
N PRO A 7 10.14 8.92 -22.32
CA PRO A 7 9.34 9.87 -21.59
C PRO A 7 7.88 9.47 -21.81
N LEU A 8 7.23 8.98 -20.76
CA LEU A 8 5.77 8.89 -20.71
C LEU A 8 5.23 10.32 -20.79
N HIS A 9 4.94 10.76 -22.02
CA HIS A 9 4.22 12.00 -22.31
C HIS A 9 2.81 11.86 -21.73
N TYR A 10 2.56 12.53 -20.61
CA TYR A 10 1.21 12.81 -20.16
C TYR A 10 0.70 14.05 -20.91
N PRO A 11 -0.57 14.08 -21.34
CA PRO A 11 -1.19 15.31 -21.82
C PRO A 11 -1.23 16.32 -20.66
N PRO A 12 -0.96 17.60 -20.91
CA PRO A 12 -0.98 18.61 -19.86
C PRO A 12 -2.43 18.90 -19.49
N SER A 13 -2.91 18.34 -18.37
CA SER A 13 -4.10 18.93 -17.73
C SER A 13 -3.63 20.17 -16.98
N SER A 14 -4.09 21.31 -17.46
CA SER A 14 -3.87 22.64 -16.91
C SER A 14 -4.12 22.71 -15.40
N THR A 15 -3.32 23.56 -14.75
CA THR A 15 -3.23 23.88 -13.31
C THR A 15 -2.28 22.99 -12.50
N SER A 16 -1.11 23.57 -12.19
CA SER A 16 -0.08 23.01 -11.32
C SER A 16 -0.54 22.98 -9.85
N LYS A 17 -1.53 22.15 -9.52
CA LYS A 17 -1.83 21.81 -8.14
C LYS A 17 -0.79 20.80 -7.65
N LYS A 18 -0.11 21.12 -6.54
CA LYS A 18 0.79 20.17 -5.87
C LYS A 18 0.03 18.87 -5.59
N PRO A 19 0.65 17.69 -5.75
CA PRO A 19 0.01 16.43 -5.42
C PRO A 19 -0.40 16.40 -3.95
N LYS A 20 -1.60 15.88 -3.68
CA LYS A 20 -2.11 15.68 -2.32
C LYS A 20 -1.57 14.37 -1.79
N ARG A 21 -1.15 14.34 -0.53
CA ARG A 21 -0.53 13.14 0.03
C ARG A 21 -1.53 12.37 0.87
N CYS A 22 -1.80 11.14 0.45
CA CYS A 22 -2.66 10.20 1.13
C CYS A 22 -1.79 9.15 1.85
N THR A 23 -2.01 8.99 3.17
CA THR A 23 -1.36 7.95 3.97
C THR A 23 -2.41 6.90 4.35
N TYR A 24 -2.04 5.63 4.21
CA TYR A 24 -2.91 4.51 4.55
C TYR A 24 -2.18 3.52 5.46
N SER A 25 -2.76 3.25 6.63
CA SER A 25 -2.23 2.29 7.61
C SER A 25 -3.30 1.28 8.02
N VAL A 26 -2.87 0.07 8.36
CA VAL A 26 -3.75 -1.03 8.81
C VAL A 26 -3.29 -1.51 10.18
N ILE A 27 -4.19 -1.40 11.16
CA ILE A 27 -3.97 -1.86 12.53
C ILE A 27 -4.86 -3.09 12.77
N SER A 28 -4.24 -4.18 13.21
CA SER A 28 -4.94 -5.43 13.53
C SER A 28 -5.07 -5.53 15.05
N GLY A 29 -6.28 -5.70 15.58
CA GLY A 29 -6.51 -5.77 17.02
C GLY A 29 -7.99 -5.82 17.42
N SER A 30 -8.26 -5.80 18.73
CA SER A 30 -9.62 -5.63 19.25
C SER A 30 -10.18 -4.29 18.80
N LEU A 31 -11.33 -4.28 18.13
CA LEU A 31 -11.95 -3.06 17.62
C LEU A 31 -12.15 -2.04 18.73
N ALA A 32 -12.73 -2.45 19.86
CA ALA A 32 -13.05 -1.56 20.97
C ALA A 32 -11.81 -0.96 21.66
N GLU A 33 -10.77 -1.76 21.88
CA GLU A 33 -9.55 -1.29 22.56
C GLU A 33 -8.72 -0.41 21.61
N THR A 34 -8.60 -0.83 20.35
CA THR A 34 -7.83 -0.11 19.34
C THR A 34 -8.52 1.20 18.96
N SER A 35 -9.84 1.19 18.79
CA SER A 35 -10.63 2.40 18.53
C SER A 35 -10.50 3.40 19.66
N ARG A 36 -10.58 2.93 20.92
CA ARG A 36 -10.43 3.79 22.09
C ARG A 36 -9.03 4.42 22.16
N ALA A 37 -7.98 3.61 21.99
CA ALA A 37 -6.60 4.11 22.00
C ALA A 37 -6.34 5.11 20.86
N LEU A 38 -6.89 4.86 19.66
CA LEU A 38 -6.81 5.77 18.53
C LEU A 38 -7.57 7.08 18.79
N GLU A 39 -8.79 7.01 19.29
CA GLU A 39 -9.62 8.18 19.58
C GLU A 39 -9.04 9.05 20.70
N GLU A 40 -8.47 8.45 21.75
CA GLU A 40 -7.71 9.16 22.78
C GLU A 40 -6.48 9.87 22.18
N ARG A 41 -5.74 9.19 21.28
CA ARG A 41 -4.61 9.78 20.56
C ARG A 41 -5.04 10.93 19.65
N PHE A 42 -6.08 10.75 18.83
CA PHE A 42 -6.58 11.81 17.95
C PHE A 42 -7.04 13.01 18.75
N SER A 43 -7.73 12.79 19.87
CA SER A 43 -8.16 13.85 20.79
C SER A 43 -6.96 14.61 21.36
N SER A 44 -5.89 13.91 21.77
CA SER A 44 -4.65 14.54 22.27
C SER A 44 -3.93 15.39 21.22
N LEU A 45 -4.12 15.08 19.94
CA LEU A 45 -3.56 15.81 18.80
C LEU A 45 -4.52 16.87 18.24
N GLY A 46 -5.73 17.00 18.81
CA GLY A 46 -6.77 17.90 18.30
C GLY A 46 -7.38 17.49 16.96
N ILE A 47 -7.17 16.23 16.55
CA ILE A 47 -7.65 15.68 15.28
C ILE A 47 -9.10 15.21 15.45
N ARG A 48 -9.96 15.56 14.47
CA ARG A 48 -11.36 15.12 14.43
C ARG A 48 -11.59 14.19 13.24
N PRO A 49 -11.41 12.87 13.42
CA PRO A 49 -11.54 11.93 12.32
C PRO A 49 -13.00 11.65 11.99
N ILE A 50 -13.28 11.42 10.71
CA ILE A 50 -14.51 10.77 10.25
C ILE A 50 -14.38 9.28 10.55
N ARG A 51 -15.27 8.75 11.38
CA ARG A 51 -15.30 7.33 11.75
C ARG A 51 -16.40 6.60 10.98
N LEU A 52 -16.03 5.51 10.32
CA LEU A 52 -16.95 4.61 9.64
C LEU A 52 -16.79 3.19 10.16
N ILE A 53 -17.90 2.54 10.50
CA ILE A 53 -17.94 1.15 10.99
C ILE A 53 -18.56 0.30 9.90
N ASP A 54 -17.83 -0.73 9.45
CA ASP A 54 -18.22 -1.65 8.38
C ASP A 54 -18.86 -0.94 7.17
N PRO A 55 -18.23 0.12 6.62
CA PRO A 55 -18.84 0.88 5.54
C PRO A 55 -18.89 0.06 4.26
N GLU A 56 -19.95 0.27 3.48
CA GLU A 56 -19.97 -0.13 2.08
C GLU A 56 -18.92 0.67 1.30
N CYS A 57 -18.34 0.06 0.26
CA CYS A 57 -17.30 0.72 -0.52
C CYS A 57 -17.79 2.01 -1.20
N TYR A 58 -19.07 2.08 -1.57
CA TYR A 58 -19.67 3.30 -2.10
C TYR A 58 -19.63 4.46 -1.10
N THR A 59 -19.87 4.18 0.19
CA THR A 59 -19.78 5.19 1.26
C THR A 59 -18.37 5.74 1.36
N LEU A 60 -17.36 4.87 1.33
CA LEU A 60 -15.96 5.30 1.38
C LEU A 60 -15.59 6.11 0.13
N GLU A 61 -15.99 5.64 -1.05
CA GLU A 61 -15.80 6.33 -2.33
C GLU A 61 -16.43 7.74 -2.35
N SER A 62 -17.60 7.92 -1.75
CA SER A 62 -18.31 9.21 -1.72
C SER A 62 -17.56 10.30 -0.95
N LEU A 63 -16.68 9.91 0.00
CA LEU A 63 -15.87 10.86 0.76
C LEU A 63 -14.68 11.40 -0.03
N ALA A 64 -14.35 10.82 -1.20
CA ALA A 64 -13.18 11.20 -1.98
C ALA A 64 -13.15 12.69 -2.34
N GLU A 65 -14.29 13.27 -2.72
CA GLU A 65 -14.37 14.68 -3.08
C GLU A 65 -14.02 15.58 -1.89
N SER A 66 -14.67 15.32 -0.74
CA SER A 66 -14.44 16.08 0.50
C SER A 66 -12.99 15.95 1.01
N LEU A 67 -12.40 14.76 0.95
CA LEU A 67 -11.03 14.52 1.41
C LEU A 67 -10.00 15.13 0.47
N CYS A 68 -10.32 15.18 -0.82
CA CYS A 68 -9.47 15.88 -1.78
C CYS A 68 -9.41 17.38 -1.51
N GLU A 69 -10.31 18.02 -0.76
CA GLU A 69 -10.13 19.45 -0.47
C GLU A 69 -8.91 19.73 0.42
N SER A 70 -8.45 18.72 1.15
CA SER A 70 -7.33 18.82 2.08
C SER A 70 -5.97 18.58 1.40
N GLU A 71 -4.91 19.16 1.94
CA GLU A 71 -3.54 18.90 1.47
C GLU A 71 -3.07 17.47 1.78
N HIS A 72 -3.57 16.91 2.90
CA HIS A 72 -3.23 15.57 3.40
C HIS A 72 -4.50 14.78 3.65
N ILE A 73 -4.38 13.46 3.49
CA ILE A 73 -5.48 12.52 3.66
C ILE A 73 -4.95 11.32 4.43
N GLY A 74 -5.20 11.27 5.73
CA GLY A 74 -4.89 10.12 6.57
C GLY A 74 -6.05 9.13 6.55
N ILE A 75 -5.73 7.85 6.34
CA ILE A 75 -6.67 6.74 6.37
C ILE A 75 -6.09 5.67 7.29
N VAL A 76 -6.82 5.32 8.34
CA VAL A 76 -6.48 4.21 9.24
C VAL A 76 -7.60 3.18 9.19
N GLU A 77 -7.27 1.96 8.81
CA GLU A 77 -8.15 0.81 8.90
C GLU A 77 -7.83 0.02 10.17
N VAL A 78 -8.80 -0.12 11.06
CA VAL A 78 -8.77 -1.08 12.16
C VAL A 78 -9.51 -2.33 11.71
N ARG A 79 -8.83 -3.46 11.62
CA ARG A 79 -9.39 -4.71 11.09
C ARG A 79 -9.34 -5.83 12.13
N ARG A 80 -10.47 -6.51 12.29
CA ARG A 80 -10.59 -7.77 13.06
C ARG A 80 -11.46 -8.76 12.30
N GLU A 81 -10.86 -9.83 11.78
CA GLU A 81 -11.51 -10.95 11.05
C GLU A 81 -12.62 -10.52 10.08
N LEU A 82 -13.86 -10.35 10.58
CA LEU A 82 -15.04 -9.99 9.80
C LEU A 82 -15.40 -8.49 9.82
N ASN A 83 -14.94 -7.75 10.83
CA ASN A 83 -15.33 -6.36 11.04
C ASN A 83 -14.16 -5.41 10.76
N ARG A 84 -14.48 -4.24 10.23
CA ARG A 84 -13.54 -3.19 9.85
C ARG A 84 -14.06 -1.84 10.27
N MET A 85 -13.16 -0.98 10.70
CA MET A 85 -13.46 0.41 11.01
C MET A 85 -12.45 1.30 10.31
N PHE A 86 -12.92 2.35 9.67
CA PHE A 86 -12.08 3.33 9.00
C PHE A 86 -12.12 4.66 9.73
N TYR A 87 -10.96 5.25 9.92
CA TYR A 87 -10.79 6.63 10.36
C TYR A 87 -10.18 7.42 9.21
N LEU A 88 -10.82 8.52 8.83
CA LEU A 88 -10.35 9.42 7.77
C LEU A 88 -10.16 10.82 8.35
N PHE A 89 -9.02 11.45 8.11
CA PHE A 89 -8.68 12.74 8.70
C PHE A 89 -7.72 13.54 7.79
N PRO A 90 -7.80 14.89 7.78
CA PRO A 90 -6.99 15.72 6.89
C PRO A 90 -5.58 16.05 7.41
N GLU A 91 -5.22 15.65 8.62
CA GLU A 91 -3.94 15.97 9.26
C GLU A 91 -2.83 14.96 8.93
N ARG A 92 -1.57 15.41 8.98
CA ARG A 92 -0.41 14.52 8.85
C ARG A 92 -0.16 13.78 10.15
N VAL A 93 -0.33 12.46 10.11
CA VAL A 93 0.04 11.54 11.20
C VAL A 93 0.87 10.41 10.60
N GLU A 94 2.01 10.12 11.22
CA GLU A 94 2.93 9.05 10.79
C GLU A 94 2.67 7.77 11.61
N PHE A 95 2.34 6.67 10.93
CA PHE A 95 2.23 5.34 11.53
C PHE A 95 3.43 4.45 11.16
N GLU A 96 3.71 3.43 11.98
CA GLU A 96 4.86 2.53 11.76
C GLU A 96 4.77 1.75 10.44
N GLU A 97 3.56 1.34 10.05
CA GLU A 97 3.29 0.61 8.81
C GLU A 97 2.28 1.38 7.98
N GLU A 98 2.77 2.33 7.17
CA GLU A 98 1.95 3.14 6.29
C GLU A 98 2.42 3.10 4.83
N LEU A 99 1.46 3.15 3.92
CA LEU A 99 1.65 3.37 2.49
C LEU A 99 1.35 4.83 2.18
N GLU A 100 2.26 5.48 1.46
CA GLU A 100 2.08 6.85 0.97
C GLU A 100 1.68 6.84 -0.50
N PHE A 101 0.71 7.67 -0.84
CA PHE A 101 0.22 7.87 -2.21
C PHE A 101 0.15 9.37 -2.51
N ASP A 102 0.71 9.79 -3.63
CA ASP A 102 0.49 11.11 -4.22
C ASP A 102 -0.77 11.02 -5.11
N VAL A 103 -1.79 11.78 -4.75
CA VAL A 103 -3.10 11.84 -5.42
C VAL A 103 -3.21 13.13 -6.20
N PHE A 104 -3.50 13.02 -7.49
CA PHE A 104 -3.59 14.16 -8.42
C PHE A 104 -5.04 14.54 -8.75
N THR A 105 -5.98 13.59 -8.67
CA THR A 105 -7.39 13.78 -9.04
C THR A 105 -8.35 13.14 -8.02
N PRO A 106 -9.58 13.70 -7.85
CA PRO A 106 -10.59 13.11 -6.97
C PRO A 106 -11.06 11.73 -7.45
N GLU A 107 -11.10 11.48 -8.76
CA GLU A 107 -11.42 10.16 -9.33
C GLU A 107 -10.33 9.14 -8.99
N GLY A 108 -9.07 9.59 -8.93
CA GLY A 108 -7.95 8.78 -8.48
C GLY A 108 -8.10 8.36 -7.03
N LEU A 109 -8.45 9.31 -6.15
CA LEU A 109 -8.73 9.00 -4.75
C LEU A 109 -9.92 8.06 -4.59
N LYS A 110 -11.01 8.29 -5.33
CA LYS A 110 -12.19 7.42 -5.33
C LYS A 110 -11.81 5.99 -5.65
N TYR A 111 -10.98 5.79 -6.68
CA TYR A 111 -10.50 4.46 -7.03
C TYR A 111 -9.56 3.86 -5.97
N LEU A 112 -8.69 4.66 -5.36
CA LEU A 112 -7.83 4.21 -4.26
C LEU A 112 -8.67 3.72 -3.08
N LEU A 113 -9.68 4.50 -2.67
CA LEU A 113 -10.60 4.14 -1.58
C LEU A 113 -11.38 2.86 -1.89
N LYS A 114 -11.82 2.69 -3.14
CA LYS A 114 -12.43 1.43 -3.59
C LYS A 114 -11.50 0.24 -3.37
N LEU A 115 -10.24 0.35 -3.80
CA LEU A 115 -9.26 -0.73 -3.66
C LEU A 115 -8.91 -1.03 -2.19
N ILE A 116 -8.86 0.01 -1.35
CA ILE A 116 -8.69 -0.13 0.11
C ILE A 116 -9.88 -0.87 0.71
N CYS A 117 -11.11 -0.45 0.41
CA CYS A 117 -12.33 -1.09 0.91
C CYS A 117 -12.43 -2.57 0.51
N GLU A 118 -12.15 -2.88 -0.76
CA GLU A 118 -12.12 -4.26 -1.27
C GLU A 118 -11.00 -5.12 -0.63
N GLY A 119 -10.08 -4.52 0.15
CA GLY A 119 -8.94 -5.21 0.76
C GLY A 119 -7.88 -5.64 -0.24
N LYS A 120 -7.86 -5.02 -1.43
CA LYS A 120 -6.85 -5.28 -2.47
C LYS A 120 -5.51 -4.59 -2.16
N ILE A 121 -5.54 -3.58 -1.30
CA ILE A 121 -4.35 -2.88 -0.81
C ILE A 121 -4.17 -3.25 0.66
N ASP A 122 -3.04 -3.86 0.99
CA ASP A 122 -2.67 -4.20 2.36
C ASP A 122 -1.16 -3.92 2.56
N PRO A 123 -0.78 -3.00 3.47
CA PRO A 123 0.61 -2.66 3.76
C PRO A 123 1.45 -3.88 4.18
N LYS A 124 0.87 -4.77 5.00
CA LYS A 124 1.55 -5.97 5.52
C LYS A 124 1.73 -7.02 4.43
N LYS A 125 0.75 -7.15 3.52
CA LYS A 125 0.81 -8.09 2.39
C LYS A 125 1.93 -7.68 1.42
N ARG A 126 2.04 -6.39 1.12
CA ARG A 126 3.06 -5.86 0.19
C ARG A 126 4.49 -6.05 0.68
N ARG A 127 4.75 -5.83 1.98
CA ARG A 127 6.07 -6.09 2.58
C ARG A 127 6.46 -7.57 2.52
N ARG A 128 5.52 -8.47 2.79
CA ARG A 128 5.72 -9.92 2.67
C ARG A 128 6.05 -10.31 1.23
N PHE A 129 5.41 -9.72 0.23
CA PHE A 129 5.69 -10.01 -1.17
C PHE A 129 7.07 -9.56 -1.63
N SER A 130 7.55 -8.39 -1.22
CA SER A 130 8.93 -7.95 -1.51
C SER A 130 9.97 -8.94 -0.97
N MET A 131 9.69 -9.59 0.17
CA MET A 131 10.56 -10.61 0.74
C MET A 131 10.44 -11.94 -0.01
N MET A 132 9.24 -12.28 -0.50
CA MET A 132 8.98 -13.50 -1.25
C MET A 132 9.57 -13.47 -2.67
N THR A 133 9.49 -12.34 -3.38
CA THR A 133 10.13 -12.17 -4.70
C THR A 133 11.65 -12.22 -4.61
N PHE A 134 12.22 -11.72 -3.52
CA PHE A 134 13.65 -11.87 -3.22
C PHE A 134 14.04 -13.33 -2.97
N LEU A 135 13.24 -14.09 -2.21
CA LEU A 135 13.49 -15.52 -1.99
C LEU A 135 13.34 -16.34 -3.27
N VAL A 136 12.32 -16.06 -4.09
CA VAL A 136 12.11 -16.73 -5.38
C VAL A 136 13.26 -16.43 -6.35
N SER A 137 13.79 -15.21 -6.38
CA SER A 137 14.96 -14.89 -7.23
C SER A 137 16.22 -15.61 -6.74
N MET A 138 16.40 -15.72 -5.41
CA MET A 138 17.55 -16.42 -4.82
C MET A 138 17.48 -17.94 -5.09
N VAL A 139 16.32 -18.57 -4.89
CA VAL A 139 16.12 -20.01 -5.14
C VAL A 139 16.16 -20.33 -6.63
N GLY A 140 15.58 -19.47 -7.48
CA GLY A 140 15.66 -19.62 -8.94
C GLY A 140 17.10 -19.60 -9.47
N GLY A 141 17.96 -18.75 -8.91
CA GLY A 141 19.39 -18.73 -9.25
C GLY A 141 20.13 -20.00 -8.83
N VAL A 142 19.81 -20.57 -7.66
CA VAL A 142 20.45 -21.80 -7.17
C VAL A 142 19.99 -23.02 -7.96
N VAL A 143 18.70 -23.16 -8.23
CA VAL A 143 18.14 -24.32 -8.95
C VAL A 143 18.61 -24.37 -10.40
N THR A 144 18.68 -23.21 -11.07
CA THR A 144 19.23 -23.13 -12.44
C THR A 144 20.72 -23.47 -12.48
N SER A 145 21.49 -23.15 -11.43
CA SER A 145 22.91 -23.49 -11.36
C SER A 145 23.21 -24.95 -11.00
N ALA A 146 22.31 -25.63 -10.28
CA ALA A 146 22.55 -26.96 -9.72
C ALA A 146 21.98 -28.12 -10.56
N PHE A 147 20.92 -27.89 -11.33
CA PHE A 147 20.18 -28.96 -12.03
C PHE A 147 20.20 -28.87 -13.55
N PHE A 148 20.63 -27.75 -14.13
CA PHE A 148 20.73 -27.61 -15.57
C PHE A 148 22.17 -27.81 -16.03
N GLU A 149 22.47 -29.02 -16.49
CA GLU A 149 23.54 -29.28 -17.45
C GLU A 149 22.92 -29.19 -18.85
N PRO A 150 22.90 -28.00 -19.49
CA PRO A 150 22.26 -27.84 -20.78
C PRO A 150 23.00 -28.67 -21.84
N LYS A 151 22.29 -29.64 -22.44
CA LYS A 151 22.80 -30.41 -23.59
C LYS A 151 23.00 -29.53 -24.84
N SER A 152 22.35 -28.36 -24.87
CA SER A 152 22.34 -27.42 -25.99
C SER A 152 22.10 -25.99 -25.49
N TYR A 153 22.79 -25.01 -26.09
CA TYR A 153 22.61 -23.58 -25.81
C TYR A 153 21.16 -23.11 -26.04
N TRP A 154 20.47 -23.73 -27.01
CA TRP A 154 19.07 -23.41 -27.32
C TRP A 154 18.10 -23.84 -26.22
N ASP A 155 18.36 -24.96 -25.57
CA ASP A 155 17.53 -25.46 -24.46
C ASP A 155 17.67 -24.55 -23.23
N PHE A 156 18.87 -24.02 -23.00
CA PHE A 156 19.14 -23.03 -21.96
C PHE A 156 18.43 -21.70 -22.23
N LEU A 157 18.49 -21.21 -23.48
CA LEU A 157 17.79 -19.99 -23.89
C LEU A 157 16.27 -20.14 -23.73
N LEU A 158 15.70 -21.26 -24.18
CA LEU A 158 14.26 -21.50 -24.08
C LEU A 158 13.81 -21.58 -22.62
N SER A 159 14.54 -22.33 -21.78
CA SER A 159 14.25 -22.47 -20.35
C SER A 159 14.32 -21.15 -19.60
N SER A 160 15.38 -20.35 -19.83
CA SER A 160 15.54 -19.04 -19.18
C SER A 160 14.46 -18.03 -19.57
N VAL A 161 14.04 -18.00 -20.84
CA VAL A 161 12.92 -17.17 -21.30
C VAL A 161 11.61 -17.60 -20.66
N LEU A 162 11.36 -18.92 -20.55
CA LEU A 162 10.13 -19.45 -19.97
C LEU A 162 10.03 -19.15 -18.47
N ILE A 163 11.14 -19.28 -17.73
CA ILE A 163 11.22 -18.86 -16.33
C ILE A 163 10.98 -17.35 -16.18
N ALA A 164 11.59 -16.53 -17.04
CA ALA A 164 11.39 -15.09 -17.02
C ALA A 164 9.92 -14.69 -17.26
N ILE A 165 9.24 -15.35 -18.20
CA ILE A 165 7.81 -15.13 -18.47
C ILE A 165 6.96 -15.52 -17.25
N VAL A 166 7.23 -16.67 -16.63
CA VAL A 166 6.50 -17.12 -15.43
C VAL A 166 6.68 -16.13 -14.27
N VAL A 167 7.91 -15.69 -14.02
CA VAL A 167 8.21 -14.69 -12.98
C VAL A 167 7.49 -13.36 -13.28
N LEU A 168 7.48 -12.93 -14.55
CA LEU A 168 6.78 -11.72 -14.99
C LEU A 168 5.26 -11.83 -14.79
N LEU A 169 4.65 -12.97 -15.15
CA LEU A 169 3.21 -13.22 -14.96
C LEU A 169 2.82 -13.23 -13.48
N ILE A 170 3.63 -13.86 -12.63
CA ILE A 170 3.42 -13.86 -11.18
C ILE A 170 3.52 -12.43 -10.62
N ALA A 171 4.53 -11.66 -11.04
CA ALA A 171 4.67 -10.26 -10.64
C ALA A 171 3.48 -9.41 -11.08
N LEU A 172 3.02 -9.55 -12.33
CA LEU A 172 1.87 -8.83 -12.86
C LEU A 172 0.57 -9.15 -12.12
N LEU A 173 0.32 -10.42 -11.79
CA LEU A 173 -0.87 -10.84 -11.05
C LEU A 173 -0.90 -10.27 -9.62
N ILE A 174 0.27 -10.16 -8.99
CA ILE A 174 0.39 -9.73 -7.59
C ILE A 174 0.36 -8.19 -7.48
N ASP A 175 1.04 -7.48 -8.40
CA ASP A 175 1.12 -6.01 -8.42
C ASP A 175 0.05 -5.35 -9.30
N TRP A 176 -0.92 -6.11 -9.80
CA TRP A 176 -2.02 -5.64 -10.65
C TRP A 176 -2.74 -4.37 -10.14
N PRO A 177 -3.12 -4.25 -8.85
CA PRO A 177 -3.76 -3.03 -8.37
C PRO A 177 -2.80 -1.82 -8.41
N SER A 178 -1.51 -2.01 -8.12
CA SER A 178 -0.50 -0.94 -8.17
C SER A 178 -0.14 -0.47 -9.57
N LEU A 179 -0.32 -1.31 -10.59
CA LEU A 179 -0.05 -0.97 -12.00
C LEU A 179 -1.13 -0.04 -12.59
N ILE A 180 -2.36 -0.09 -12.09
CA ILE A 180 -3.49 0.71 -12.60
C ILE A 180 -3.60 2.07 -11.88
N LEU A 181 -3.19 2.15 -10.62
CA LEU A 181 -3.16 3.40 -9.83
C LEU A 181 -2.54 4.60 -10.58
N PRO A 182 -1.36 4.49 -11.22
CA PRO A 182 -0.74 5.64 -11.91
C PRO A 182 -1.51 6.10 -13.15
N PHE A 183 -2.28 5.22 -13.80
CA PHE A 183 -3.16 5.61 -14.92
C PHE A 183 -4.39 6.38 -14.47
N LYS A 184 -4.77 6.26 -13.19
CA LYS A 184 -5.89 7.00 -12.59
C LYS A 184 -5.46 8.20 -11.76
N GLY A 185 -4.20 8.63 -11.87
CA GLY A 185 -3.72 9.82 -11.16
C GLY A 185 -3.40 9.56 -9.69
N VAL A 186 -3.02 8.34 -9.32
CA VAL A 186 -2.48 8.02 -7.98
C VAL A 186 -1.10 7.40 -8.15
N ARG A 187 -0.07 8.04 -7.60
CA ARG A 187 1.28 7.48 -7.58
C ARG A 187 1.60 7.02 -6.17
N LEU A 188 1.91 5.75 -6.03
CA LEU A 188 2.49 5.28 -4.80
C LEU A 188 3.89 5.90 -4.61
N VAL A 189 4.13 6.48 -3.44
CA VAL A 189 5.43 7.01 -3.03
C VAL A 189 6.16 5.91 -2.25
N GLU A 190 7.21 5.35 -2.85
CA GLU A 190 8.11 4.46 -2.10
C GLU A 190 8.91 5.28 -1.09
N LYS A 191 8.64 5.07 0.21
CA LYS A 191 9.48 5.63 1.28
C LYS A 191 10.92 5.11 1.11
N LYS A 192 11.81 5.95 0.57
CA LYS A 192 13.23 5.85 0.89
C LYS A 192 13.34 6.05 2.39
N LYS A 193 13.74 5.01 3.15
CA LYS A 193 13.98 5.07 4.60
C LYS A 193 14.70 6.37 4.95
N LYS A 194 13.95 7.36 5.46
CA LYS A 194 14.51 8.53 6.11
C LYS A 194 14.45 8.28 7.61
N THR A 195 15.64 8.38 8.18
CA THR A 195 15.98 8.20 9.58
C THR A 195 15.24 9.24 10.45
N LYS A 196 14.67 8.76 11.57
CA LYS A 196 14.28 9.53 12.76
C LYS A 196 13.28 10.68 12.55
N ILE A 197 11.99 10.38 12.58
CA ILE A 197 10.98 11.25 13.21
C ILE A 197 10.05 10.35 14.04
N THR A 198 9.55 10.89 15.14
CA THR A 198 8.85 10.24 16.25
C THR A 198 7.79 9.25 15.78
N LYS A 199 8.17 7.97 15.76
CA LYS A 199 7.27 6.85 15.44
C LYS A 199 6.17 6.79 16.49
N ILE A 200 4.92 6.77 16.06
CA ILE A 200 3.81 6.32 16.90
C ILE A 200 3.92 4.79 16.97
N SER A 201 4.77 4.33 17.87
CA SER A 201 4.79 2.93 18.30
C SER A 201 3.62 2.72 19.25
N PHE A 202 2.73 1.79 18.92
CA PHE A 202 1.87 1.21 19.94
C PHE A 202 2.78 0.29 20.77
N PRO A 203 2.82 0.45 22.10
CA PRO A 203 3.62 -0.43 22.92
C PRO A 203 3.12 -1.88 22.76
N PRO A 204 4.04 -2.87 22.69
CA PRO A 204 3.70 -4.29 22.58
C PRO A 204 2.84 -4.82 23.74
N SER A 205 2.62 -4.03 24.79
CA SER A 205 1.78 -4.38 25.93
C SER A 205 0.30 -4.59 25.59
N ALA A 206 -0.19 -4.17 24.41
CA ALA A 206 -1.53 -4.55 23.94
C ALA A 206 -1.58 -5.93 23.26
N LEU A 207 -0.43 -6.48 22.84
CA LEU A 207 -0.33 -7.81 22.21
C LEU A 207 0.00 -8.91 23.22
N GLU A 208 0.68 -8.61 24.32
CA GLU A 208 1.00 -9.60 25.36
C GLU A 208 -0.20 -10.03 26.23
N PHE A 209 -1.29 -9.26 26.26
CA PHE A 209 -2.51 -9.65 26.98
C PHE A 209 -3.35 -10.71 26.25
N LEU A 210 -2.99 -11.09 25.02
CA LEU A 210 -3.70 -12.09 24.22
C LEU A 210 -3.02 -13.48 24.18
N GLU A 211 -1.82 -13.62 24.74
CA GLU A 211 -1.16 -14.94 24.85
C GLU A 211 -1.38 -15.61 26.22
N LYS A 212 -2.04 -14.91 27.15
CA LYS A 212 -2.46 -15.46 28.46
C LYS A 212 -3.93 -15.18 28.74
N LYS A 213 -4.83 -15.85 28.01
CA LYS A 213 -6.08 -16.35 28.58
C LYS A 213 -6.72 -17.43 27.73
#